data_AF-A0A1J8QH56-F1
#
_entry.id   AF-A0A1J8QH56-F1
#
_cell.length_a   1.000
_cell.length_b   1.000
_cell.length_c   1.000
_cell.angle_alpha   90.00
_cell.angle_beta   90.00
_cell.angle_gamma   90.00
#
_symmetry.space_group_name_H-M   'P 1'
#
loop_
_entity.id
_entity.type
_entity.pdbx_description
1 polymer ?
#
loop_
_entity_poly.entity_id
_entity_poly.type
_entity_poly.pdbx_seq_one_letter_code
_entity_poly.pdbx_strand_id
1 'polypeptide(L)'
;MALDYLTIPATSVDIERIFSRGRLFLSHVRNRLSAETTRVLLCVGLWSQFGLVKDKDTDTVASLPDVVEEDKTLDDGWDSIILD
;
A
#
# COMPACT_ATOMS: atom_id res chain seq x y z
N MET A 1 19.03 -2.09 -19.20
CA MET A 1 19.86 -0.88 -18.99
C MET A 1 19.10 0.41 -19.27
N ALA A 2 18.72 0.73 -20.53
CA ALA A 2 18.06 2.01 -20.82
C ALA A 2 16.71 2.19 -20.09
N LEU A 3 15.87 1.14 -20.05
CA LEU A 3 14.60 1.18 -19.32
C LEU A 3 14.81 1.41 -17.82
N ASP A 4 15.75 0.69 -17.20
CA ASP A 4 16.06 0.82 -15.76
C ASP A 4 16.39 2.27 -15.37
N TYR A 5 17.21 2.96 -16.16
CA TYR A 5 17.55 4.37 -15.93
C TYR A 5 16.37 5.31 -16.18
N LEU A 6 15.55 5.05 -17.19
CA LEU A 6 14.41 5.90 -17.54
C LEU A 6 13.21 5.71 -16.59
N THR A 7 13.15 4.59 -15.86
CA THR A 7 12.13 4.36 -14.84
C THR A 7 12.42 5.06 -13.51
N ILE A 8 13.64 5.55 -13.29
CA ILE A 8 13.98 6.30 -12.08
C ILE A 8 13.27 7.66 -12.14
N PRO A 9 12.42 8.00 -11.16
CA PRO A 9 11.78 9.31 -11.12
C PRO A 9 12.83 10.41 -11.02
N ALA A 10 12.72 11.45 -11.84
CA ALA A 10 13.63 12.59 -11.77
C ALA A 10 13.47 13.42 -10.48
N THR A 11 12.36 13.27 -9.77
CA THR A 11 12.03 14.04 -8.55
C THR A 11 11.25 13.19 -7.54
N SER A 12 11.27 13.60 -6.26
CA SER A 12 10.49 12.98 -5.17
C SER A 12 9.01 13.38 -5.15
N VAL A 13 8.57 14.24 -6.07
CA VAL A 13 7.23 14.87 -6.04
C VAL A 13 6.11 13.84 -6.08
N ASP A 14 6.26 12.76 -6.84
CA ASP A 14 5.24 11.72 -6.94
C ASP A 14 5.05 10.98 -5.61
N ILE A 15 6.16 10.69 -4.92
CA ILE A 15 6.14 10.06 -3.60
C ILE A 15 5.54 11.01 -2.55
N GLU A 16 5.91 12.29 -2.57
CA GLU A 16 5.35 13.31 -1.67
C GLU A 16 3.83 13.49 -1.85
N ARG A 17 3.34 13.44 -3.09
CA ARG A 17 1.89 13.48 -3.37
C ARG A 17 1.16 12.28 -2.79
N ILE A 18 1.75 11.08 -2.86
CA ILE A 18 1.19 9.88 -2.25
C ILE A 18 1.09 10.05 -0.74
N PHE A 19 2.16 10.50 -0.07
CA PHE A 19 2.13 10.75 1.39
C PHE A 19 1.16 11.86 1.79
N SER A 20 1.04 12.92 0.97
CA SER A 20 0.09 14.01 1.20
C SER A 20 -1.36 13.53 1.14
N ARG A 21 -1.70 12.72 0.12
CA ARG A 21 -3.02 12.07 0.01
C ARG A 21 -3.26 11.05 1.13
N GLY A 22 -2.20 10.32 1.51
CA GLY A 22 -2.20 9.31 2.56
C GLY A 22 -2.18 9.84 3.99
N ARG A 23 -2.27 11.17 4.21
CA ARG A 23 -2.14 11.81 5.54
C ARG A 23 -3.09 11.24 6.60
N LEU A 24 -4.26 10.73 6.19
CA LEU A 24 -5.22 10.04 7.07
C LEU A 24 -4.71 8.69 7.62
N PHE A 25 -3.89 7.98 6.85
CA PHE A 25 -3.30 6.69 7.24
C PHE A 25 -2.03 6.87 8.07
N LEU A 26 -1.31 7.98 7.88
CA LEU A 26 -0.11 8.28 8.67
C LEU A 26 -0.46 8.62 10.12
N SER A 27 0.48 8.32 11.02
CA SER A 27 0.38 8.50 12.47
C SER A 27 -0.03 9.91 12.94
N HIS A 28 -0.04 10.90 12.05
CA HIS A 28 -0.57 12.24 12.31
C HIS A 28 -2.03 12.24 12.79
N VAL A 29 -2.83 11.22 12.43
CA VAL A 29 -4.21 11.03 12.92
C VAL A 29 -4.30 10.04 14.11
N ARG A 30 -3.17 9.55 14.64
CA ARG A 30 -3.10 8.57 15.75
C ARG A 30 -3.86 7.25 15.51
N ASN A 31 -3.93 6.78 14.27
CA ASN A 31 -4.64 5.54 13.90
C ASN A 31 -3.97 4.23 14.36
N ARG A 32 -2.87 4.27 15.13
CA ARG A 32 -2.12 3.08 15.62
C ARG A 32 -1.78 2.04 14.53
N LEU A 33 -1.75 2.44 13.26
CA LEU A 33 -1.37 1.56 12.16
C LEU A 33 0.15 1.34 12.17
N SER A 34 0.57 0.09 11.96
CA SER A 34 1.96 -0.23 11.71
C SER A 34 2.45 0.38 10.38
N ALA A 35 3.77 0.49 10.22
CA ALA A 35 4.36 0.94 8.96
C ALA A 35 3.99 0.01 7.79
N GLU A 36 3.90 -1.29 8.06
CA GLU A 36 3.52 -2.33 7.09
C GLU A 36 2.07 -2.14 6.63
N THR A 37 1.13 -2.02 7.57
CA THR A 37 -0.29 -1.80 7.26
C THR A 37 -0.50 -0.50 6.50
N THR A 38 0.24 0.56 6.87
CA THR A 38 0.21 1.84 6.15
C THR A 38 0.66 1.67 4.69
N ARG A 39 1.73 0.92 4.45
CA ARG A 39 2.24 0.65 3.10
C ARG A 39 1.23 -0.15 2.27
N VAL A 40 0.67 -1.23 2.82
CA VAL A 40 -0.35 -2.05 2.14
C VAL A 40 -1.54 -1.20 1.72
N LEU A 41 -2.07 -0.38 2.62
CA LEU A 41 -3.21 0.50 2.34
C LEU A 41 -2.93 1.49 1.21
N LEU A 42 -1.73 2.09 1.18
CA LEU A 42 -1.32 2.99 0.10
C LEU A 42 -1.22 2.27 -1.25
N CYS A 43 -0.62 1.07 -1.28
CA CYS A 43 -0.51 0.26 -2.49
C CYS A 43 -1.87 -0.19 -3.02
N VAL A 44 -2.72 -0.75 -2.16
CA VAL A 44 -4.08 -1.19 -2.53
C VAL A 44 -4.93 -0.02 -3.03
N GLY A 45 -4.84 1.14 -2.37
CA GLY A 45 -5.53 2.36 -2.80
C GLY A 45 -5.10 2.83 -4.21
N LEU A 46 -3.81 2.78 -4.52
CA LEU A 46 -3.29 3.10 -5.85
C LEU A 46 -3.73 2.06 -6.89
N TRP A 47 -3.59 0.77 -6.58
CA TRP A 47 -3.98 -0.31 -7.49
C TRP A 47 -5.48 -0.32 -7.80
N SER A 48 -6.32 0.02 -6.83
CA SER A 48 -7.75 0.23 -7.03
C SER A 48 -8.01 1.36 -8.04
N GLN A 49 -7.30 2.50 -7.94
CA GLN A 49 -7.41 3.59 -8.92
C GLN A 49 -6.96 3.16 -10.33
N PHE A 50 -6.00 2.24 -10.43
CA PHE A 50 -5.56 1.65 -11.70
C PHE A 50 -6.47 0.50 -12.20
N GLY A 51 -7.53 0.13 -11.47
CA GLY A 51 -8.42 -0.98 -11.83
C GLY A 51 -7.77 -2.36 -11.72
N LEU A 52 -6.67 -2.47 -10.96
CA LEU A 52 -5.95 -3.73 -10.72
C LEU A 52 -6.59 -4.56 -9.59
N VAL A 53 -7.44 -3.93 -8.77
CA VAL A 53 -8.21 -4.58 -7.71
C VAL A 53 -9.65 -4.72 -8.16
N LYS A 54 -10.25 -5.91 -7.99
CA LYS A 54 -11.66 -6.15 -8.31
C LYS A 54 -12.53 -5.71 -7.15
N ASP A 55 -13.58 -4.94 -7.43
CA ASP A 55 -14.51 -4.44 -6.41
C ASP A 55 -15.18 -5.58 -5.61
N LYS A 56 -15.41 -6.73 -6.26
CA LYS A 56 -15.95 -7.92 -5.59
C LYS A 56 -15.04 -8.40 -4.46
N ASP A 57 -13.73 -8.36 -4.66
CA ASP A 57 -12.77 -8.81 -3.65
C ASP A 57 -12.77 -7.82 -2.48
N THR A 58 -12.85 -6.51 -2.74
CA THR A 58 -12.96 -5.50 -1.68
C THR A 58 -14.26 -5.62 -0.88
N ASP A 59 -15.39 -5.88 -1.55
CA ASP A 59 -16.68 -6.08 -0.88
C ASP A 59 -16.67 -7.31 0.02
N THR A 60 -16.05 -8.40 -0.44
CA THR A 60 -15.91 -9.61 0.38
C THR A 60 -15.05 -9.34 1.63
N VAL A 61 -13.94 -8.63 1.48
CA VAL A 61 -13.05 -8.28 2.60
C VAL A 61 -13.76 -7.35 3.58
N ALA A 62 -14.52 -6.37 3.10
CA ALA A 62 -15.27 -5.44 3.95
C ALA A 62 -16.39 -6.12 4.76
N SER A 63 -16.87 -7.28 4.30
CA SER A 63 -17.89 -8.07 5.01
C SER A 63 -17.33 -9.02 6.06
N LEU A 64 -16.01 -9.24 6.09
CA LEU A 64 -15.37 -10.09 7.08
C LEU A 64 -15.38 -9.40 8.45
N PRO A 65 -15.51 -10.17 9.54
CA PRO A 65 -15.35 -9.62 10.89
C PRO A 65 -13.92 -9.12 11.09
N ASP A 66 -13.77 -8.06 11.88
CA ASP A 66 -12.46 -7.55 12.27
C ASP A 66 -11.64 -8.67 12.92
N VAL A 67 -10.38 -8.80 12.47
CA VAL A 67 -9.44 -9.75 13.05
C VAL A 67 -9.03 -9.22 14.43
N VAL A 68 -9.28 -10.02 15.47
CA VAL A 68 -8.97 -9.66 16.88
C VAL A 68 -7.49 -9.91 17.22
N GLU A 69 -6.75 -10.54 16.31
CA GLU A 69 -5.32 -10.81 16.50
C GLU A 69 -4.50 -9.51 16.37
N GLU A 70 -3.44 -9.40 17.17
CA GLU A 70 -2.46 -8.31 17.01
C GLU A 70 -1.86 -8.33 15.59
N ASP A 71 -1.55 -7.14 15.07
CA ASP A 71 -0.79 -6.95 13.83
C ASP A 71 0.47 -7.83 13.89
N LYS A 72 0.44 -8.98 13.20
CA LYS A 72 1.60 -9.86 13.11
C LYS A 72 2.62 -9.21 12.19
N THR A 73 3.89 -9.25 12.60
CA THR A 73 5.00 -8.94 11.72
C THR A 73 4.95 -9.88 10.53
N LEU A 74 4.85 -9.31 9.32
CA LEU A 74 4.85 -10.10 8.09
C LEU A 74 6.24 -10.73 7.88
N ASP A 75 6.28 -11.93 7.31
CA ASP A 75 7.54 -12.63 7.04
C ASP A 75 8.44 -11.83 6.09
N ASP A 76 9.76 -11.93 6.27
CA ASP A 76 10.71 -11.21 5.43
C ASP A 76 10.54 -11.60 3.95
N GLY A 77 10.41 -10.59 3.09
CA GLY A 77 10.18 -10.77 1.66
C GLY A 77 8.73 -11.06 1.25
N TRP A 78 7.73 -10.91 2.13
CA TRP A 78 6.31 -11.04 1.76
C TRP A 78 5.88 -10.10 0.60
N ASP A 79 6.54 -8.95 0.47
CA ASP A 79 6.30 -7.92 -0.54
C ASP A 79 7.23 -8.05 -1.77
N SER A 80 8.00 -9.12 -1.85
CA SER A 80 8.91 -9.37 -2.97
C SER A 80 8.12 -9.58 -4.25
N ILE A 81 8.32 -8.70 -5.22
CA ILE A 81 7.80 -8.86 -6.57
C ILE A 81 8.78 -9.75 -7.34
N ILE A 82 8.46 -11.04 -7.44
CA ILE A 82 9.20 -11.97 -8.29
C ILE A 82 8.81 -11.66 -9.74
N LEU A 83 9.78 -11.16 -10.50
CA LEU A 83 9.64 -10.94 -11.94
C LEU A 83 10.36 -12.10 -12.63
N ASP A 84 9.61 -12.95 -13.32
CA ASP A 84 10.14 -13.98 -14.23
C ASP A 84 10.74 -13.36 -15.50
#